data_AF-A0A6L8U0H8-F1
#
_entry.id   AF-A0A6L8U0H8-F1
#
_cell.length_a   1.000
_cell.length_b   1.000
_cell.length_c   1.000
_cell.angle_alpha   90.00
_cell.angle_beta   90.00
_cell.angle_gamma   90.00
#
_symmetry.space_group_name_H-M   'P 1'
#
loop_
_entity.id
_entity.type
_entity.pdbx_description
1 polymer ?
#
loop_
_entity_poly.entity_id
_entity_poly.type
_entity_poly.pdbx_seq_one_letter_code
_entity_poly.pdbx_strand_id
1 'polypeptide(L)'
;MKKQLQKFVFIISVLAAFLNPILEEASFLKYVLLISAIFYLVIGWFLPLLREDGGMFENGIVGFVYATVFIAGYLSYAKMPLANYLTYFGILLALSLMLYALIKRSSVRKDLFVQAIILLLISPIPLWFLR
;
A
#
# COMPACT_ATOMS: atom_id res chain seq x y z
N MET A 1 7.37 10.82 17.13
CA MET A 1 8.17 10.71 15.90
C MET A 1 7.78 9.53 15.01
N LYS A 2 7.92 8.27 15.44
CA LYS A 2 7.71 7.07 14.58
C LYS A 2 6.37 7.06 13.81
N LYS A 3 5.25 7.36 14.48
CA LYS A 3 3.91 7.45 13.85
C LYS A 3 3.76 8.60 12.85
N GLN A 4 4.40 9.74 13.08
CA GLN A 4 4.31 10.89 12.18
C GLN A 4 5.09 10.64 10.88
N LEU A 5 6.27 10.02 10.98
CA LEU A 5 7.06 9.62 9.81
C LEU A 5 6.28 8.64 8.92
N GLN A 6 5.66 7.61 9.51
CA GLN A 6 4.82 6.67 8.75
C GLN A 6 3.68 7.37 8.01
N LYS A 7 2.97 8.29 8.66
CA LYS A 7 1.89 9.05 8.02
C LYS A 7 2.40 9.90 6.86
N PHE A 8 3.54 10.57 7.04
CA PHE A 8 4.15 11.39 6.01
C PHE A 8 4.58 10.56 4.79
N VAL A 9 5.28 9.44 5.04
CA VAL A 9 5.67 8.50 3.98
C VAL A 9 4.45 7.92 3.29
N PHE A 10 3.40 7.55 4.04
CA PHE A 10 2.14 7.08 3.47
C PHE A 10 1.53 8.10 2.51
N ILE A 11 1.39 9.36 2.93
CA ILE A 11 0.81 10.42 2.10
C ILE A 11 1.62 10.60 0.81
N ILE A 12 2.97 10.66 0.90
CA ILE A 12 3.82 10.76 -0.30
C ILE A 12 3.63 9.56 -1.22
N SER A 13 3.60 8.35 -0.65
CA SER A 13 3.44 7.10 -1.42
C SER A 13 2.09 7.07 -2.15
N VAL A 14 1.01 7.50 -1.48
CA VAL A 14 -0.35 7.57 -2.01
C VAL A 14 -0.46 8.61 -3.11
N LEU A 15 0.11 9.80 -2.90
CA LEU A 15 0.14 10.84 -3.93
C LEU A 15 0.93 10.36 -5.15
N ALA A 16 2.08 9.71 -4.95
CA ALA A 16 2.84 9.13 -6.05
C ALA A 16 2.03 8.07 -6.80
N ALA A 17 1.33 7.17 -6.11
CA ALA A 17 0.49 6.14 -6.72
C ALA A 17 -0.69 6.73 -7.51
N PHE A 18 -1.32 7.78 -6.99
CA PHE A 18 -2.42 8.47 -7.66
C PHE A 18 -1.96 9.28 -8.89
N LEU A 19 -0.79 9.92 -8.81
CA LEU A 19 -0.23 10.70 -9.90
C LEU A 19 0.44 9.83 -10.98
N ASN A 20 0.88 8.62 -10.64
CA ASN A 20 1.58 7.71 -11.55
C ASN A 20 0.86 7.47 -12.89
N PRO A 21 -0.47 7.20 -12.93
CA PRO A 21 -1.18 7.05 -14.20
C PRO A 21 -1.50 8.38 -14.91
N ILE A 22 -1.37 9.53 -14.23
CA ILE A 22 -1.61 10.86 -14.82
C ILE A 22 -0.32 11.40 -15.45
N LEU A 23 0.81 11.13 -14.81
CA LEU A 23 2.14 11.62 -15.17
C LEU A 23 3.00 10.46 -15.68
N GLU A 24 2.52 9.74 -16.69
CA GLU A 24 3.19 8.54 -17.22
C GLU A 24 4.66 8.79 -17.65
N GLU A 25 5.02 10.03 -18.00
CA GLU A 25 6.39 10.40 -18.39
C GLU A 25 7.31 10.70 -17.19
N ALA A 26 6.76 10.88 -15.99
CA ALA A 26 7.51 11.22 -14.78
C ALA A 26 8.23 10.00 -14.19
N SER A 27 9.39 9.69 -14.77
CA SER A 27 10.21 8.52 -14.43
C SER A 27 10.62 8.41 -12.95
N PHE A 28 10.53 9.48 -12.16
CA PHE A 28 10.84 9.44 -10.72
C PHE A 28 9.72 8.80 -9.89
N LEU A 29 8.44 8.90 -10.31
CA LEU A 29 7.29 8.37 -9.56
C LEU A 29 7.35 6.85 -9.39
N LYS A 30 7.80 6.13 -10.42
CA LYS A 30 8.02 4.68 -10.34
C LYS A 30 9.01 4.30 -9.23
N TYR A 31 10.08 5.08 -9.05
CA TYR A 31 11.06 4.82 -8.01
C TYR A 31 10.52 5.15 -6.63
N VAL A 32 9.66 6.17 -6.51
CA VAL A 32 8.92 6.44 -5.27
C VAL A 32 8.04 5.24 -4.90
N LEU A 33 7.32 4.64 -5.86
CA LEU A 33 6.52 3.44 -5.61
C LEU A 33 7.37 2.23 -5.18
N LEU A 34 8.49 2.00 -5.85
CA LEU A 34 9.42 0.92 -5.49
C LEU A 34 10.00 1.12 -4.09
N ILE A 35 10.47 2.33 -3.79
CA ILE A 35 11.00 2.69 -2.46
C ILE A 35 9.91 2.52 -1.40
N SER A 36 8.68 2.94 -1.69
CA SER A 36 7.53 2.78 -0.79
C SER A 36 7.25 1.30 -0.52
N ALA A 37 7.31 0.45 -1.55
CA ALA A 37 7.11 -0.99 -1.40
C ALA A 37 8.16 -1.61 -0.47
N ILE A 38 9.45 -1.31 -0.70
CA ILE A 38 10.56 -1.78 0.14
C ILE A 38 10.42 -1.24 1.56
N PHE A 39 10.12 0.05 1.70
CA PHE A 39 9.95 0.71 2.99
C PHE A 39 8.89 0.01 3.84
N TYR A 40 7.69 -0.21 3.30
CA TYR A 40 6.60 -0.86 4.04
C TYR A 40 6.85 -2.34 4.29
N LEU A 41 7.53 -3.03 3.37
CA LEU A 41 7.93 -4.42 3.58
C LEU A 41 8.88 -4.55 4.76
N VAL A 42 9.88 -3.67 4.88
CA VAL A 42 10.86 -3.69 5.97
C VAL A 42 10.21 -3.20 7.27
N ILE A 43 9.53 -2.06 7.24
CA ILE A 43 9.02 -1.42 8.45
C ILE A 43 7.87 -2.16 9.10
N GLY A 44 7.09 -2.94 8.35
CA GLY A 44 6.06 -3.80 8.94
C GLY A 44 6.61 -4.72 10.02
N TRP A 45 7.88 -5.13 9.93
CA TRP A 45 8.52 -5.99 10.93
C TRP A 45 9.04 -5.24 12.15
N PHE A 46 9.29 -3.94 12.04
CA PHE A 46 9.96 -3.18 13.10
C PHE A 46 9.08 -2.13 13.77
N LEU A 47 7.98 -1.72 13.14
CA LEU A 47 7.08 -0.70 13.67
C LEU A 47 5.62 -1.18 13.68
N PRO A 48 4.84 -0.74 14.69
CA PRO A 48 3.44 -1.11 14.80
C PRO A 48 2.59 -0.44 13.71
N LEU A 49 2.21 -1.20 12.69
CA LEU A 49 1.29 -0.78 11.63
C LEU A 49 -0.17 -1.13 11.95
N LEU A 50 -0.40 -2.28 12.59
CA LEU A 50 -1.74 -2.78 12.94
C LEU A 50 -2.23 -2.22 14.28
N ARG A 51 -1.42 -2.40 15.33
CA ARG A 51 -1.72 -2.05 16.73
C ARG A 51 -0.42 -1.91 17.52
N GLU A 52 -0.42 -1.11 18.58
CA GLU A 52 0.81 -0.81 19.34
C GLU A 52 1.33 -2.00 20.15
N ASP A 53 0.43 -2.88 20.55
CA ASP A 53 0.65 -4.11 21.31
C ASP A 53 0.67 -5.37 20.41
N GLY A 54 0.50 -5.22 19.10
CA GLY A 54 0.47 -6.34 18.17
C GLY A 54 1.82 -7.00 17.98
N GLY A 55 1.78 -8.31 17.72
CA GLY A 55 2.99 -9.09 17.43
C GLY A 55 3.69 -8.60 16.16
N MET A 56 5.01 -8.82 16.11
CA MET A 56 5.85 -8.53 14.94
C MET A 56 5.27 -9.10 13.63
N PHE A 57 4.74 -10.32 13.70
CA PHE A 57 4.14 -11.00 12.55
C PHE A 57 2.91 -10.28 11.98
N GLU A 58 2.01 -9.81 12.85
CA GLU A 58 0.78 -9.15 12.42
C GLU A 58 1.06 -7.80 11.76
N ASN A 59 2.02 -7.05 12.31
CA ASN A 59 2.49 -5.81 11.71
C ASN A 59 3.22 -6.07 10.38
N GLY A 60 3.98 -7.17 10.30
CA GLY A 60 4.63 -7.64 9.07
C GLY A 60 3.63 -7.93 7.97
N ILE A 61 2.50 -8.58 8.28
CA ILE A 61 1.41 -8.82 7.34
C ILE A 61 0.85 -7.50 6.79
N VAL A 62 0.59 -6.51 7.65
CA VAL A 62 0.10 -5.21 7.18
C VAL A 62 1.14 -4.54 6.27
N GLY A 63 2.43 -4.57 6.65
CA GLY A 63 3.51 -4.08 5.80
C GLY A 63 3.56 -4.76 4.44
N PHE A 64 3.34 -6.07 4.40
CA PHE A 64 3.24 -6.86 3.16
C PHE A 64 2.06 -6.43 2.28
N VAL A 65 0.89 -6.14 2.85
CA VAL A 65 -0.26 -5.62 2.09
C VAL A 65 0.11 -4.31 1.40
N TYR A 66 0.71 -3.37 2.14
CA TYR A 66 1.12 -2.07 1.59
C TYR A 66 2.16 -2.26 0.49
N ALA A 67 3.17 -3.08 0.75
CA ALA A 67 4.22 -3.37 -0.22
C ALA A 67 3.67 -3.97 -1.52
N THR A 68 2.70 -4.88 -1.41
CA THR A 68 2.04 -5.52 -2.55
C THR A 68 1.30 -4.50 -3.42
N VAL A 69 0.59 -3.55 -2.82
CA VAL A 69 -0.12 -2.50 -3.57
C VAL A 69 0.87 -1.57 -4.29
N PHE A 70 1.93 -1.14 -3.62
CA PHE A 70 2.92 -0.23 -4.22
C PHE A 70 3.77 -0.91 -5.30
N ILE A 71 4.15 -2.17 -5.11
CA ILE A 71 4.91 -2.91 -6.13
C ILE A 71 4.06 -3.20 -7.37
N ALA A 72 2.76 -3.46 -7.20
CA ALA A 72 1.84 -3.58 -8.33
C ALA A 72 1.83 -2.28 -9.16
N GLY A 73 1.78 -1.12 -8.50
CA GLY A 73 1.88 0.19 -9.17
C GLY A 73 3.19 0.39 -9.92
N TYR A 74 4.33 0.02 -9.33
CA TYR A 74 5.64 0.06 -10.00
C TYR A 74 5.67 -0.83 -11.25
N LEU A 75 5.21 -2.07 -11.13
CA LEU A 75 5.20 -3.04 -12.23
C LEU A 75 4.24 -2.63 -13.35
N SER A 76 3.10 -2.01 -12.99
CA SER A 76 2.14 -1.45 -13.94
C SER A 76 2.78 -0.33 -14.76
N TYR A 77 3.52 0.57 -14.11
CA TYR A 77 4.31 1.60 -14.79
C TYR A 77 5.37 1.00 -15.72
N ALA A 78 6.05 -0.05 -15.26
CA ALA A 78 7.05 -0.78 -16.05
C ALA A 78 6.43 -1.65 -17.17
N LYS A 79 5.10 -1.63 -17.35
CA LYS A 79 4.35 -2.42 -18.34
C LYS A 79 4.66 -3.93 -18.27
N MET A 80 4.90 -4.43 -17.05
CA MET A 80 5.21 -5.84 -16.84
C MET A 80 3.92 -6.68 -16.77
N PRO A 81 3.83 -7.85 -17.43
CA PRO A 81 2.63 -8.69 -17.40
C PRO A 81 2.19 -9.11 -15.99
N LEU A 82 3.15 -9.24 -15.07
CA LEU A 82 2.90 -9.58 -13.67
C LEU A 82 2.08 -8.52 -12.91
N ALA A 83 2.06 -7.27 -13.41
CA ALA A 83 1.36 -6.16 -12.78
C ALA A 83 -0.13 -6.45 -12.59
N ASN A 84 -0.80 -7.02 -13.59
CA ASN A 84 -2.23 -7.31 -13.51
C ASN A 84 -2.56 -8.31 -12.40
N TYR A 85 -1.77 -9.39 -12.29
CA TYR A 85 -1.95 -10.40 -11.25
C TYR A 85 -1.72 -9.81 -9.86
N LEU A 86 -0.66 -9.02 -9.68
CA LEU A 86 -0.35 -8.38 -8.40
C LEU A 86 -1.35 -7.28 -8.03
N THR A 87 -1.92 -6.59 -9.01
CA THR A 87 -3.01 -5.64 -8.80
C THR A 87 -4.24 -6.35 -8.24
N TYR A 88 -4.72 -7.44 -8.86
CA TYR A 88 -5.87 -8.17 -8.35
C TYR A 88 -5.60 -8.74 -6.95
N PHE A 89 -4.40 -9.27 -6.74
CA PHE A 89 -3.99 -9.76 -5.44
C PHE A 89 -3.94 -8.63 -4.39
N GLY A 90 -3.38 -7.48 -4.74
CA GLY A 90 -3.32 -6.28 -3.89
C GLY A 90 -4.71 -5.77 -3.51
N ILE A 91 -5.66 -5.76 -4.46
CA ILE A 91 -7.08 -5.41 -4.20
C ILE A 91 -7.68 -6.36 -3.16
N LEU A 92 -7.49 -7.67 -3.32
CA LEU A 92 -8.01 -8.67 -2.38
C LEU A 92 -7.40 -8.51 -0.97
N LEU A 93 -6.09 -8.23 -0.90
CA LEU A 93 -5.40 -7.96 0.37
C LEU A 93 -5.88 -6.67 1.03
N ALA A 94 -5.99 -5.58 0.28
CA ALA A 94 -6.48 -4.29 0.80
C ALA A 94 -7.93 -4.40 1.29
N LEU A 95 -8.78 -5.12 0.54
CA LEU A 95 -10.15 -5.40 0.93
C LEU A 95 -10.22 -6.24 2.21
N SER A 96 -9.41 -7.30 2.29
CA SER A 96 -9.31 -8.14 3.49
C SER A 96 -8.85 -7.34 4.71
N LEU A 97 -7.87 -6.46 4.53
CA LEU A 97 -7.38 -5.57 5.58
C LEU A 97 -8.47 -4.56 6.02
N MET A 98 -9.23 -4.03 5.07
CA MET A 98 -10.36 -3.13 5.35
C MET A 98 -11.45 -3.84 6.16
N LEU A 99 -11.86 -5.05 5.74
CA LEU A 99 -12.85 -5.87 6.46
C LEU A 99 -12.34 -6.24 7.86
N TYR A 100 -11.07 -6.62 7.99
CA TYR A 100 -10.46 -6.89 9.27
C TYR A 100 -10.49 -5.67 10.20
N ALA A 101 -10.07 -4.51 9.70
CA ALA A 101 -10.06 -3.26 10.47
C ALA A 101 -11.48 -2.81 10.87
N LEU A 102 -12.49 -3.13 10.06
CA LEU A 102 -13.90 -2.88 10.37
C LEU A 102 -14.40 -3.81 11.50
N ILE A 103 -14.16 -5.11 11.40
CA ILE A 103 -14.60 -6.12 12.39
C ILE A 103 -13.86 -5.94 13.72
N LYS A 104 -12.56 -5.65 13.67
CA LYS A 104 -11.67 -5.56 14.83
C LYS A 104 -11.36 -4.10 15.22
N ARG A 105 -12.29 -3.18 14.95
CA ARG A 105 -12.12 -1.72 15.12
C ARG A 105 -11.60 -1.28 16.50
N SER A 106 -11.96 -1.98 17.57
CA SER A 106 -11.51 -1.66 18.94
C SER A 106 -10.07 -2.10 19.23
N SER A 107 -9.54 -3.04 18.47
CA SER A 107 -8.21 -3.66 18.67
C SER A 107 -7.17 -3.25 17.62
N VAL A 108 -7.55 -2.45 16.62
CA VAL A 108 -6.63 -1.94 15.59
C VAL A 108 -6.45 -0.42 15.73
N ARG A 109 -5.38 0.10 15.13
CA ARG A 109 -5.14 1.53 15.02
C ARG A 109 -6.30 2.22 14.28
N LYS A 110 -6.74 3.37 14.81
CA LYS A 110 -7.87 4.15 14.25
C LYS A 110 -7.66 4.57 12.80
N ASP A 111 -6.41 4.78 12.38
CA ASP A 111 -6.05 5.19 11.02
C ASP A 111 -5.96 4.03 10.03
N LEU A 112 -5.90 2.77 10.49
CA LEU A 112 -5.73 1.60 9.63
C LEU A 112 -6.89 1.41 8.65
N PHE A 113 -8.12 1.60 9.10
CA PHE A 113 -9.30 1.46 8.25
C PHE A 113 -9.27 2.45 7.07
N VAL A 114 -8.92 3.71 7.34
CA VAL A 114 -8.78 4.75 6.32
C VAL A 114 -7.64 4.41 5.37
N GLN A 115 -6.50 3.95 5.90
CA GLN A 115 -5.37 3.55 5.06
C GLN A 115 -5.72 2.35 4.16
N ALA A 116 -6.48 1.37 4.65
CA ALA A 116 -6.93 0.23 3.87
C ALA A 116 -7.88 0.65 2.73
N ILE A 117 -8.81 1.58 2.98
CA ILE A 117 -9.65 2.18 1.93
C ILE A 117 -8.77 2.87 0.89
N ILE A 118 -7.81 3.69 1.32
CA ILE A 118 -6.93 4.41 0.40
C ILE A 118 -6.12 3.42 -0.44
N LEU A 119 -5.55 2.37 0.15
CA LEU A 119 -4.83 1.31 -0.56
C LEU A 119 -5.69 0.62 -1.62
N LEU A 120 -6.97 0.42 -1.32
CA LEU A 120 -7.93 -0.12 -2.29
C LEU A 120 -8.14 0.84 -3.46
N LEU A 121 -8.26 2.13 -3.19
CA LEU A 121 -8.47 3.18 -4.21
C LEU A 121 -7.23 3.41 -5.09
N ILE A 122 -6.03 3.29 -4.53
CA ILE A 122 -4.77 3.46 -5.27
C ILE A 122 -4.21 2.16 -5.85
N SER A 123 -4.80 1.01 -5.52
CA SER A 123 -4.47 -0.23 -6.23
C SER A 123 -4.75 0.02 -7.71
N PRO A 124 -3.78 -0.20 -8.61
CA PRO A 124 -3.88 0.26 -10.00
C PRO A 124 -5.15 -0.30 -10.61
N ILE A 125 -6.22 0.50 -10.75
CA ILE A 125 -7.49 -0.08 -11.20
C ILE A 125 -7.26 -0.53 -12.64
N PRO A 126 -7.52 -1.81 -12.99
CA PRO A 126 -7.31 -2.33 -14.35
C PRO A 126 -8.02 -1.51 -15.44
N LEU A 127 -9.02 -0.73 -15.05
CA LEU A 127 -9.80 0.16 -15.93
C LEU A 127 -8.96 1.23 -16.63
N TRP A 128 -7.80 1.63 -16.09
CA TRP A 128 -6.94 2.63 -16.73
C TRP A 128 -6.00 2.02 -17.79
N PHE A 129 -5.86 0.68 -17.80
CA PHE A 129 -4.92 -0.05 -18.66
C PHE A 129 -5.60 -0.87 -19.77
N LEU A 130 -6.88 -0.63 -20.05
CA LEU A 130 -7.55 -1.13 -21.27
C LEU A 130 -7.22 -0.28 -22.52
N ARG A 131 -6.07 0.41 -22.53
CA ARG A 131 -5.51 1.11 -23.69
C ARG A 131 -4.19 0.48 -24.11
#